data_AF-A0A9D9N7M6-F1
#
_entry.id   AF-A0A9D9N7M6-F1
#
_cell.length_a   1.000
_cell.length_b   1.000
_cell.length_c   1.000
_cell.angle_alpha   90.00
_cell.angle_beta   90.00
_cell.angle_gamma   90.00
#
_symmetry.space_group_name_H-M   'P 1'
#
loop_
_entity.id
_entity.type
_entity.pdbx_description
1 polymer ?
#
loop_
_entity_poly.entity_id
_entity_poly.type
_entity_poly.pdbx_seq_one_letter_code
_entity_poly.pdbx_strand_id
1 'polypeptide(L)' 'MNTPISWIKAYVPDLDCTVQEYVDKMTLSGSHVECAVELDKNLDKIVVGQIKSIERHP' A
#
# COMPACT_ATOMS: atom_id res chain seq x y z
N MET A 1 -11.36 -5.76 8.04
CA MET A 1 -10.30 -6.63 7.45
C MET A 1 -9.34 -5.72 6.72
N ASN A 2 -8.03 -5.87 6.90
CA ASN A 2 -7.04 -5.02 6.26
C ASN A 2 -6.33 -5.79 5.15
N THR A 3 -6.53 -5.37 3.89
CA THR A 3 -5.98 -6.05 2.72
C THR A 3 -5.23 -5.05 1.83
N PRO A 4 -3.97 -5.30 1.46
CA PRO A 4 -3.24 -4.44 0.55
C PRO A 4 -3.86 -4.47 -0.85
N ILE A 5 -4.13 -3.30 -1.43
CA ILE A 5 -4.63 -3.19 -2.82
C ILE A 5 -3.60 -3.76 -3.81
N SER A 6 -2.30 -3.67 -3.53
CA SER A 6 -1.24 -4.28 -4.33
C SER A 6 -1.37 -5.80 -4.44
N TRP A 7 -1.83 -6.48 -3.38
CA TRP A 7 -2.08 -7.92 -3.43
C TRP A 7 -3.28 -8.24 -4.31
N ILE A 8 -4.35 -7.44 -4.22
CA ILE A 8 -5.56 -7.62 -5.05
C ILE A 8 -5.21 -7.43 -6.54
N LYS A 9 -4.40 -6.42 -6.87
CA LYS A 9 -3.89 -6.20 -8.23
C LYS A 9 -3.01 -7.34 -8.74
N ALA A 10 -2.25 -8.01 -7.87
CA ALA A 10 -1.44 -9.17 -8.27
C ALA A 10 -2.31 -10.39 -8.64
N TYR A 11 -3.48 -10.56 -8.03
CA TYR A 11 -4.42 -11.63 -8.35
C TYR A 11 -5.40 -11.26 -9.48
N VAL A 12 -5.64 -9.97 -9.70
CA VAL A 12 -6.52 -9.45 -10.76
C VAL A 12 -5.73 -8.43 -11.59
N PRO A 13 -4.96 -8.89 -12.60
CA PRO A 13 -4.05 -8.03 -13.36
C PRO A 13 -4.76 -6.94 -14.18
N ASP A 14 -6.04 -7.14 -14.53
CA ASP A 14 -6.85 -6.17 -15.26
C ASP A 14 -7.52 -5.10 -14.36
N LEU A 15 -7.23 -5.12 -13.05
CA LEU A 15 -7.77 -4.16 -12.09
C LEU A 15 -7.00 -2.83 -12.13
N ASP A 16 -7.31 -2.02 -13.14
CA ASP A 16 -6.82 -0.64 -13.24
C ASP A 16 -7.85 0.34 -12.65
N CYS A 17 -7.68 0.65 -11.37
CA CYS A 17 -8.46 1.69 -10.70
C CYS A 17 -7.65 2.38 -9.60
N THR A 18 -8.07 3.59 -9.26
CA THR A 18 -7.56 4.32 -8.10
C THR A 18 -8.05 3.67 -6.80
N VAL A 19 -7.36 3.96 -5.69
CA VAL A 19 -7.77 3.50 -4.35
C VAL A 19 -9.17 3.99 -4.01
N GLN A 20 -9.50 5.25 -4.36
CA GLN A 20 -10.81 5.83 -4.10
C GLN A 20 -11.93 5.13 -4.88
N GLU A 21 -11.76 4.92 -6.19
CA GLU A 21 -12.77 4.23 -7.01
C GLU A 21 -12.99 2.79 -6.55
N TYR A 22 -11.94 2.13 -6.04
CA TYR A 22 -12.05 0.79 -5.46
C TYR A 22 -12.93 0.82 -4.20
N VAL A 23 -12.68 1.75 -3.28
CA VAL A 23 -13.46 1.93 -2.06
C VAL A 23 -14.94 2.22 -2.37
N ASP A 24 -15.18 3.09 -3.35
CA ASP A 24 -16.54 3.45 -3.78
C ASP A 24 -17.27 2.24 -4.37
N LYS A 25 -16.62 1.48 -5.26
CA LYS A 25 -17.19 0.26 -5.85
C LYS A 25 -17.47 -0.83 -4.82
N MET A 26 -16.58 -1.02 -3.84
CA MET A 26 -16.79 -1.98 -2.76
C MET A 26 -18.00 -1.60 -1.89
N THR A 27 -18.14 -0.31 -1.60
CA THR A 27 -19.29 0.22 -0.86
C THR A 27 -20.59 0.00 -1.65
N LEU A 28 -20.58 0.28 -2.95
CA LEU A 28 -21.72 0.04 -3.85
C LEU A 28 -22.05 -1.44 -4.05
N SER A 29 -21.06 -2.34 -3.97
CA SER A 29 -21.28 -3.79 -4.03
C SER A 29 -21.81 -4.37 -2.70
N GLY A 30 -22.10 -3.54 -1.70
CA GLY A 30 -22.63 -3.95 -0.40
C GLY A 30 -21.57 -4.36 0.63
N SER A 31 -20.29 -4.18 0.34
CA SER A 31 -19.19 -4.41 1.28
C SER A 31 -18.83 -3.10 1.99
N HIS A 32 -19.05 -3.02 3.30
CA HIS A 32 -18.69 -1.84 4.07
C HIS A 32 -17.17 -1.66 4.13
N VAL A 33 -16.69 -0.49 3.69
CA VAL A 33 -15.28 -0.09 3.82
C VAL A 33 -15.17 0.91 4.96
N GLU A 34 -14.47 0.52 6.03
CA GLU A 34 -14.34 1.36 7.23
C GLU A 34 -13.33 2.50 7.01
N CYS A 35 -12.17 2.20 6.40
CA CYS A 35 -11.08 3.15 6.20
C CYS A 35 -10.18 2.69 5.03
N ALA A 36 -9.60 3.66 4.31
CA ALA A 36 -8.49 3.44 3.38
C ALA A 36 -7.26 4.21 3.88
N VAL A 37 -6.12 3.53 3.99
CA VAL A 37 -4.87 4.11 4.54
C VAL A 37 -3.77 4.05 3.49
N GLU A 38 -3.21 5.21 3.18
CA GLU A 38 -2.05 5.37 2.30
C GLU A 38 -0.77 5.36 3.15
N LEU A 39 0.01 4.28 3.07
CA LEU A 39 1.18 4.05 3.93
C LEU A 39 2.45 4.75 3.43
N ASP A 40 2.48 5.15 2.16
CA ASP A 40 3.57 5.85 1.49
C ASP A 40 3.44 7.38 1.53
N LYS A 41 2.38 7.88 2.17
CA LYS A 41 2.10 9.31 2.25
C LYS A 41 3.25 10.05 2.95
N ASN A 42 3.91 10.94 2.21
CA ASN A 42 5.06 11.77 2.64
C ASN A 42 6.40 11.02 2.84
N LEU A 43 6.57 9.82 2.31
CA LEU A 43 7.89 9.17 2.27
C LEU A 43 8.67 9.66 1.04
N ASP A 44 9.72 10.45 1.27
CA ASP A 44 10.65 10.92 0.23
C ASP A 44 12.07 10.43 0.53
N LYS A 45 12.85 10.09 -0.51
CA LYS A 45 14.26 9.66 -0.44
C LYS A 45 14.55 8.38 0.38
N ILE A 46 13.62 7.43 0.46
CA ILE A 46 13.88 6.11 1.05
C ILE A 46 14.71 5.26 0.06
N VAL A 47 15.86 4.76 0.51
CA VAL A 47 16.72 3.86 -0.28
C VAL A 47 17.08 2.61 0.52
N VAL A 48 17.26 1.49 -0.16
CA VAL A 48 17.76 0.25 0.46
C VAL A 48 19.28 0.30 0.49
N GLY A 49 19.86 0.29 1.68
CA GLY A 49 21.30 0.24 1.90
C GLY A 49 21.74 -1.11 2.46
N GLN A 50 22.86 -1.63 1.96
CA GLN A 50 23.53 -2.78 2.57
C GLN A 50 24.60 -2.28 3.56
N ILE A 51 24.51 -2.72 4.81
CA ILE A 51 25.53 -2.44 5.82
C ILE A 51 26.78 -3.25 5.46
N LYS A 52 27.90 -2.56 5.18
CA LYS A 52 29.19 -3.19 4.84
C LYS A 52 30.08 -3.41 6.07
N SER A 53 30.06 -2.48 7.01
CA SER A 53 30.85 -2.52 8.24
C SER A 53 30.16 -1.68 9.32
N ILE A 54 30.43 -2.02 10.59
CA ILE A 54 29.95 -1.28 11.76
C ILE A 54 31.16 -1.07 12.67
N GLU A 55 31.51 0.18 12.94
CA GLU A 55 32.57 0.54 13.88
C GLU A 55 31.94 1.19 15.12
N ARG A 56 32.50 0.93 16.31
CA ARG A 56 32.02 1.55 17.54
C ARG A 56 32.36 3.04 17.54
N HIS A 57 31.38 3.86 17.91
CA HIS A 57 31.64 5.28 18.15
C HIS A 57 32.63 5.42 19.33
N PRO A 58 33.58 6.37 19.28
CA PRO A 58 34.50 6.65 20.39
C PRO A 58 33.77 6.96 21.70
#